data_AF-A0AAX4P3S7-F1
#
_entry.id   AF-A0AAX4P3S7-F1
#
_cell.length_a   1.000
_cell.length_b   1.000
_cell.length_c   1.000
_cell.angle_alpha   90.00
_cell.angle_beta   90.00
_cell.angle_gamma   90.00
#
_symmetry.space_group_name_H-M   'P 1'
#
loop_
_entity.id
_entity.type
_entity.pdbx_description
1 polymer ?
#
loop_
_entity_poly.entity_id
_entity_poly.type
_entity_poly.pdbx_seq_one_letter_code
_entity_poly.pdbx_strand_id
1 'polypeptide(L)'
;MGTMNDPETALAAIRAAGDDFQSLLEAIKKADFLDAMPGDHRQAYRAAKTKLKKIHLAAKKKAEEDAKKGIVTKNYDVDKYWPQLKDTWESLRWRLKAMPGGATKKPDAFYELYGFFKQATEGDNTEEQPVWAETGGLDFEGRSRWEAWNKTKGMSSEVAKKKFVSVYFQMDAKANLYNDNRIKE
;
A
#
# COMPACT_ATOMS: atom_id res chain seq x y z
N MET A 1 -10.95 11.99 -38.36
CA MET A 1 -9.71 11.22 -38.14
C MET A 1 -8.66 12.19 -37.66
N GLY A 2 -8.50 12.36 -36.35
CA GLY A 2 -7.45 13.21 -35.77
C GLY A 2 -6.11 12.48 -35.83
N THR A 3 -5.09 13.15 -36.30
CA THR A 3 -3.75 12.59 -36.51
C THR A 3 -3.02 12.45 -35.19
N MET A 4 -2.09 11.50 -35.10
CA MET A 4 -1.31 11.20 -33.90
C MET A 4 -0.41 12.35 -33.38
N ASN A 5 -0.42 13.52 -34.03
CA ASN A 5 0.43 14.68 -33.72
C ASN A 5 -0.36 15.98 -33.49
N ASP A 6 -1.67 15.91 -33.28
CA ASP A 6 -2.48 17.10 -33.00
C ASP A 6 -2.20 17.64 -31.58
N PRO A 7 -1.76 18.92 -31.43
CA PRO A 7 -1.31 19.47 -30.16
C PRO A 7 -2.43 19.60 -29.13
N GLU A 8 -3.66 19.87 -29.58
CA GLU A 8 -4.84 19.93 -28.72
C GLU A 8 -5.21 18.56 -28.15
N THR A 9 -5.11 17.49 -28.95
CA THR A 9 -5.39 16.13 -28.50
C THR A 9 -4.36 15.67 -27.47
N ALA A 10 -3.08 16.01 -27.66
CA ALA A 10 -2.02 15.73 -26.70
C ALA A 10 -2.24 16.46 -25.36
N LEU A 11 -2.64 17.74 -25.41
CA LEU A 11 -2.98 18.50 -24.19
C LEU A 11 -4.26 18.01 -23.51
N ALA A 12 -5.26 17.60 -24.28
CA ALA A 12 -6.47 16.98 -23.74
C ALA A 12 -6.16 15.68 -23.00
N ALA A 13 -5.26 14.84 -23.54
CA ALA A 13 -4.80 13.62 -22.88
C ALA A 13 -4.06 13.92 -21.56
N ILE A 14 -3.20 14.95 -21.54
CA ILE A 14 -2.51 15.39 -20.31
C ILE A 14 -3.51 15.88 -19.26
N ARG A 15 -4.55 16.63 -19.66
CA ARG A 15 -5.60 17.11 -18.75
C ARG A 15 -6.46 15.94 -18.24
N ALA A 16 -6.79 15.00 -19.11
CA ALA A 16 -7.57 13.80 -18.76
C ALA A 16 -6.82 12.88 -17.79
N ALA A 17 -5.49 12.81 -17.88
CA ALA A 17 -4.67 12.03 -16.95
C ALA A 17 -4.73 12.57 -15.49
N GLY A 18 -5.08 13.84 -15.28
CA GLY A 18 -5.30 14.41 -13.96
C GLY A 18 -4.08 14.28 -13.04
N ASP A 19 -4.23 13.51 -11.96
CA ASP A 19 -3.20 13.23 -10.96
C ASP A 19 -2.65 11.79 -11.02
N ASP A 20 -3.13 10.96 -11.97
CA ASP A 20 -2.63 9.60 -12.13
C ASP A 20 -1.22 9.62 -12.74
N PHE A 21 -0.25 9.05 -12.02
CA PHE A 21 1.16 9.12 -12.39
C PHE A 21 1.46 8.40 -13.71
N GLN A 22 0.87 7.22 -13.92
CA GLN A 22 1.14 6.41 -15.11
C GLN A 22 0.53 7.04 -16.36
N SER A 23 -0.73 7.44 -16.28
CA SER A 23 -1.43 8.11 -17.38
C SER A 23 -0.76 9.44 -17.75
N LEU A 24 -0.31 10.21 -16.75
CA LEU A 24 0.38 11.48 -16.97
C LEU A 24 1.76 11.28 -17.63
N LEU A 25 2.50 10.24 -17.23
CA LEU A 25 3.79 9.91 -17.80
C LEU A 25 3.67 9.47 -19.26
N GLU A 26 2.70 8.63 -19.58
CA GLU A 26 2.45 8.17 -20.95
C GLU A 26 2.01 9.33 -21.86
N ALA A 27 1.10 10.19 -21.36
CA ALA A 27 0.67 11.39 -22.08
C ALA A 27 1.84 12.36 -22.34
N ILE A 28 2.72 12.59 -21.36
CA ILE A 28 3.90 13.45 -21.50
C ILE A 28 4.92 12.86 -22.50
N LYS A 29 5.09 11.53 -22.53
CA LYS A 29 5.95 10.88 -23.53
C LYS A 29 5.42 11.06 -24.95
N LYS A 30 4.11 10.86 -25.14
CA LYS A 30 3.44 11.07 -26.44
C LYS A 30 3.48 12.54 -26.88
N ALA A 31 3.47 13.48 -25.92
CA ALA A 31 3.46 14.92 -26.16
C ALA A 31 4.86 15.56 -26.25
N ASP A 32 5.95 14.80 -26.38
CA ASP A 32 7.32 15.34 -26.38
C ASP A 32 7.57 16.33 -27.54
N PHE A 33 6.86 16.16 -28.66
CA PHE A 33 6.89 17.07 -29.81
C PHE A 33 6.41 18.50 -29.47
N LEU A 34 5.66 18.70 -28.38
CA LEU A 34 5.19 20.02 -27.96
C LEU A 34 6.31 20.93 -27.42
N ASP A 35 7.50 20.41 -27.07
CA ASP A 35 8.60 21.26 -26.60
C ASP A 35 9.32 22.01 -27.75
N ALA A 36 9.20 21.52 -28.98
CA ALA A 36 9.74 22.13 -30.17
C ALA A 36 8.83 23.24 -30.76
N MET A 37 7.56 23.28 -30.35
CA MET A 37 6.59 24.27 -30.84
C MET A 37 6.68 25.59 -30.06
N PRO A 38 6.67 26.75 -30.73
CA PRO A 38 6.57 28.04 -30.05
C PRO A 38 5.13 28.30 -29.59
N GLY A 39 4.95 28.88 -28.39
CA GLY A 39 3.66 29.36 -27.89
C GLY A 39 3.13 28.65 -26.64
N ASP A 40 1.82 28.76 -26.43
CA ASP A 40 1.11 28.32 -25.22
C ASP A 40 1.19 26.81 -25.00
N HIS A 41 1.20 26.03 -26.09
CA HIS A 41 1.31 24.56 -26.04
C HIS A 41 2.61 24.09 -25.33
N ARG A 42 3.72 24.80 -25.51
CA ARG A 42 4.99 24.51 -24.83
C ARG A 42 4.94 24.83 -23.34
N GLN A 43 4.28 25.93 -22.97
CA GLN A 43 4.10 26.29 -21.56
C GLN A 43 3.23 25.25 -20.85
N ALA A 44 2.14 24.80 -21.49
CA ALA A 44 1.29 23.75 -20.98
C ALA A 44 2.03 22.40 -20.83
N TYR A 45 2.87 22.03 -21.78
CA TYR A 45 3.72 20.83 -21.69
C TYR A 45 4.73 20.91 -20.53
N ARG A 46 5.40 22.06 -20.36
CA ARG A 46 6.34 22.29 -19.24
C ARG A 46 5.64 22.30 -17.88
N ALA A 47 4.43 22.84 -17.81
CA ALA A 47 3.59 22.77 -16.62
C ALA A 47 3.25 21.31 -16.27
N ALA A 48 2.93 20.48 -17.27
CA ALA A 48 2.69 19.04 -17.09
C ALA A 48 3.93 18.28 -16.60
N LYS A 49 5.11 18.51 -17.22
CA LYS A 49 6.40 17.95 -16.73
C LYS A 49 6.69 18.36 -15.28
N THR A 50 6.42 19.61 -14.93
CA THR A 50 6.60 20.10 -13.56
C THR A 50 5.63 19.44 -12.59
N LYS A 51 4.37 19.22 -12.99
CA LYS A 51 3.36 18.49 -12.21
C LYS A 51 3.81 17.05 -11.97
N LEU A 52 4.25 16.33 -13.00
CA LEU A 52 4.79 14.97 -12.88
C LEU A 52 5.97 14.92 -11.90
N LYS A 53 6.91 15.87 -11.99
CA LYS A 53 8.05 15.96 -11.07
C LYS A 53 7.60 16.23 -9.63
N LYS A 54 6.60 17.08 -9.42
CA LYS A 54 6.03 17.36 -8.09
C LYS A 54 5.33 16.12 -7.52
N ILE A 55 4.55 15.39 -8.31
CA ILE A 55 3.91 14.13 -7.91
C ILE A 55 4.97 13.11 -7.50
N HIS A 56 6.02 12.94 -8.31
CA HIS A 56 7.12 12.03 -8.00
C HIS A 56 7.90 12.45 -6.75
N LEU A 57 8.19 13.75 -6.59
CA LEU A 57 8.88 14.27 -5.40
C LEU A 57 8.01 14.14 -4.15
N ALA A 58 6.70 14.36 -4.25
CA ALA A 58 5.75 14.15 -3.16
C ALA A 58 5.67 12.67 -2.76
N ALA A 59 5.63 11.76 -3.73
CA ALA A 59 5.71 10.32 -3.49
C ALA A 59 7.02 9.92 -2.82
N LYS A 60 8.16 10.47 -3.27
CA LYS A 60 9.47 10.24 -2.66
C LYS A 60 9.57 10.79 -1.23
N LYS A 61 9.06 12.01 -0.98
CA LYS A 61 9.01 12.61 0.36
C LYS A 61 8.10 11.83 1.30
N LYS A 62 6.93 11.38 0.81
CA LYS A 62 6.02 10.52 1.57
C LYS A 62 6.70 9.20 1.92
N ALA A 63 7.38 8.56 0.96
CA ALA A 63 8.16 7.35 1.21
C ALA A 63 9.32 7.58 2.21
N GLU A 64 9.99 8.73 2.17
CA GLU A 64 11.05 9.09 3.12
C GLU A 64 10.51 9.41 4.52
N GLU A 65 9.34 10.06 4.61
CA GLU A 65 8.65 10.31 5.88
C GLU A 65 8.10 9.01 6.48
N ASP A 66 7.54 8.12 5.66
CA ASP A 66 7.11 6.78 6.06
C ASP A 66 8.30 5.92 6.50
N ALA A 67 9.47 6.05 5.86
CA ALA A 67 10.71 5.41 6.27
C ALA A 67 11.26 5.99 7.60
N LYS A 68 11.14 7.31 7.83
CA LYS A 68 11.51 7.95 9.10
C LYS A 68 10.56 7.60 10.25
N LYS A 69 9.26 7.44 9.97
CA LYS A 69 8.25 7.01 10.96
C LYS A 69 8.32 5.52 11.26
N GLY A 70 8.70 4.71 10.28
CA GLY A 70 8.84 3.26 10.39
C GLY A 70 10.30 2.83 10.41
N ILE A 71 11.09 3.28 11.39
CA ILE A 71 12.45 2.77 11.61
C ILE A 71 12.35 1.29 11.97
N VAL A 72 12.33 0.48 10.92
CA VAL A 72 12.70 -0.92 10.96
C VAL A 72 14.21 -0.92 11.20
N THR A 73 14.61 -1.11 12.46
CA THR A 73 16.02 -1.08 12.89
C THR A 73 16.88 -2.20 12.27
N LYS A 74 16.24 -3.22 11.68
CA LYS A 74 16.89 -4.34 11.00
C LYS A 74 16.41 -4.46 9.56
N ASN A 75 17.30 -4.25 8.60
CA ASN A 75 16.97 -4.33 7.17
C ASN A 75 16.85 -5.80 6.73
N TYR A 76 15.65 -6.38 6.81
CA TYR A 76 15.40 -7.76 6.39
C TYR A 76 15.31 -7.88 4.86
N ASP A 77 15.79 -8.99 4.31
CA ASP A 77 15.69 -9.31 2.88
C ASP A 77 14.25 -9.66 2.49
N VAL A 78 13.48 -8.65 2.06
CA VAL A 78 12.06 -8.80 1.74
C VAL A 78 11.83 -9.79 0.61
N ASP A 79 12.67 -9.80 -0.41
CA ASP A 79 12.46 -10.64 -1.59
C ASP A 79 12.68 -12.12 -1.26
N LYS A 80 13.60 -12.41 -0.32
CA LYS A 80 13.81 -13.77 0.21
C LYS A 80 12.65 -14.25 1.09
N TYR A 81 12.20 -13.42 2.04
CA TYR A 81 11.25 -13.86 3.07
C TYR A 81 9.78 -13.70 2.66
N TRP A 82 9.44 -12.71 1.83
CA TRP A 82 8.05 -12.43 1.44
C TRP A 82 7.30 -13.64 0.86
N PRO A 83 7.85 -14.42 -0.10
CA PRO A 83 7.15 -15.59 -0.65
C PRO A 83 6.90 -16.67 0.40
N GLN A 84 7.87 -16.90 1.28
CA GLN A 84 7.77 -17.93 2.31
C GLN A 84 6.81 -17.51 3.44
N LEU A 85 6.90 -16.25 3.83
CA LEU A 85 6.07 -15.72 4.91
C LEU A 85 4.63 -15.62 4.48
N LYS A 86 4.33 -15.23 3.22
CA LYS A 86 2.98 -15.15 2.64
C LYS A 86 2.16 -16.42 2.86
N ASP A 87 2.77 -17.60 2.75
CA ASP A 87 2.06 -18.87 2.91
C ASP A 87 2.06 -19.37 4.36
N THR A 88 3.02 -18.93 5.18
CA THR A 88 3.23 -19.49 6.53
C THR A 88 2.58 -18.67 7.64
N TRP A 89 2.47 -17.35 7.51
CA TRP A 89 2.05 -16.45 8.59
C TRP A 89 0.63 -16.70 9.10
N GLU A 90 -0.31 -17.05 8.21
CA GLU A 90 -1.70 -17.37 8.59
C GLU A 90 -1.81 -18.71 9.33
N SER A 91 -0.98 -19.69 8.94
CA SER A 91 -0.97 -21.04 9.53
C SER A 91 -0.32 -21.14 10.91
N LEU A 92 0.30 -20.05 11.39
CA LEU A 92 0.90 -20.03 12.72
C LEU A 92 -0.17 -20.30 13.79
N ARG A 93 0.25 -20.95 14.88
CA ARG A 93 -0.64 -21.26 16.02
C ARG A 93 -0.84 -20.02 16.89
N TRP A 94 -1.66 -19.08 16.43
CA TRP A 94 -1.98 -17.84 17.13
C TRP A 94 -2.74 -18.08 18.44
N ARG A 95 -2.35 -17.34 19.49
CA ARG A 95 -3.05 -17.33 20.78
C ARG A 95 -4.35 -16.55 20.68
N LEU A 96 -5.44 -17.12 21.19
CA LEU A 96 -6.71 -16.42 21.26
C LEU A 96 -6.77 -15.59 22.54
N LYS A 97 -7.13 -14.31 22.40
CA LYS A 97 -7.46 -13.39 23.48
C LYS A 97 -8.98 -13.39 23.66
N ALA A 98 -9.45 -13.59 24.88
CA ALA A 98 -10.87 -13.49 25.20
C ALA A 98 -11.33 -12.02 25.18
N MET A 99 -12.50 -11.79 24.60
CA MET A 99 -13.19 -10.50 24.55
C MET A 99 -14.47 -10.57 25.40
N PRO A 100 -15.01 -9.42 25.85
CA PRO A 100 -16.32 -9.37 26.50
C PRO A 100 -17.40 -10.00 25.62
N GLY A 101 -18.37 -10.68 26.25
CA GLY A 101 -19.44 -11.35 25.52
C GLY A 101 -19.07 -12.72 24.97
N GLY A 102 -17.99 -13.35 25.45
CA GLY A 102 -17.60 -14.72 25.06
C GLY A 102 -16.95 -14.83 23.69
N ALA A 103 -16.77 -13.71 22.99
CA ALA A 103 -16.03 -13.67 21.74
C ALA A 103 -14.53 -13.91 21.97
N THR A 104 -13.84 -14.43 20.97
CA THR A 104 -12.38 -14.57 20.99
C THR A 104 -11.79 -13.85 19.78
N LYS A 105 -10.63 -13.23 19.96
CA LYS A 105 -9.88 -12.59 18.86
C LYS A 105 -8.43 -13.04 18.87
N LYS A 106 -7.79 -13.02 17.69
CA LYS A 106 -6.34 -13.22 17.60
C LYS A 106 -5.57 -12.04 18.22
N PRO A 107 -4.25 -12.17 18.47
CA PRO A 107 -3.45 -11.08 19.01
C PRO A 107 -3.34 -9.96 17.99
N ASP A 108 -3.06 -8.75 18.46
CA ASP A 108 -3.04 -7.55 17.61
C ASP A 108 -1.95 -7.65 16.52
N ALA A 109 -0.84 -8.36 16.80
CA ALA A 109 0.21 -8.67 15.83
C ALA A 109 -0.29 -9.44 14.59
N PHE A 110 -1.28 -10.33 14.73
CA PHE A 110 -1.87 -11.02 13.59
C PHE A 110 -2.58 -10.04 12.66
N TYR A 111 -3.35 -9.11 13.24
CA TYR A 111 -4.09 -8.13 12.46
C TYR A 111 -3.15 -7.10 11.82
N GLU A 112 -2.09 -6.69 12.51
CA GLU A 112 -1.04 -5.84 11.92
C GLU A 112 -0.41 -6.49 10.68
N LEU A 113 -0.04 -7.77 10.78
CA LEU A 113 0.46 -8.54 9.62
C LEU A 113 -0.58 -8.62 8.50
N TYR A 114 -1.85 -8.88 8.83
CA TYR A 114 -2.95 -8.90 7.86
C TYR A 114 -3.08 -7.56 7.11
N GLY A 115 -3.04 -6.43 7.83
CA GLY A 115 -3.13 -5.10 7.23
C GLY A 115 -2.01 -4.84 6.22
N PHE A 116 -0.75 -5.09 6.62
CA PHE A 116 0.39 -4.94 5.70
C PHE A 116 0.32 -5.92 4.53
N PHE A 117 -0.14 -7.14 4.76
CA PHE A 117 -0.29 -8.14 3.71
C PHE A 117 -1.30 -7.68 2.65
N LYS A 118 -2.50 -7.29 3.07
CA LYS A 118 -3.56 -6.79 2.18
C LYS A 118 -3.15 -5.51 1.45
N GLN A 119 -2.49 -4.57 2.14
CA GLN A 119 -1.96 -3.37 1.50
C GLN A 119 -0.89 -3.69 0.45
N ALA A 120 -0.07 -4.71 0.68
CA ALA A 120 0.95 -5.14 -0.28
C ALA A 120 0.37 -5.87 -1.50
N THR A 121 -0.72 -6.62 -1.35
CA THR A 121 -1.33 -7.43 -2.42
C THR A 121 -2.45 -6.72 -3.17
N GLU A 122 -3.35 -6.05 -2.46
CA GLU A 122 -4.58 -5.45 -2.97
C GLU A 122 -4.55 -3.92 -2.94
N GLY A 123 -3.66 -3.32 -2.14
CA GLY A 123 -3.54 -1.88 -2.02
C GLY A 123 -4.52 -1.30 -1.00
N ASP A 124 -5.01 -0.09 -1.27
CA ASP A 124 -5.83 0.66 -0.34
C ASP A 124 -7.20 0.02 -0.08
N ASN A 125 -7.59 -0.07 1.19
CA ASN A 125 -8.89 -0.59 1.58
C ASN A 125 -10.03 0.34 1.09
N THR A 126 -10.96 -0.23 0.31
CA THR A 126 -12.20 0.40 -0.14
C THR A 126 -13.46 -0.28 0.41
N GLU A 127 -13.30 -1.34 1.20
CA GLU A 127 -14.42 -2.08 1.79
C GLU A 127 -15.04 -1.31 2.95
N GLU A 128 -16.31 -1.58 3.23
CA GLU A 128 -17.00 -1.03 4.40
C GLU A 128 -16.62 -1.79 5.68
N GLN A 129 -16.65 -1.09 6.81
CA GLN A 129 -16.31 -1.68 8.09
C GLN A 129 -17.36 -2.73 8.48
N PRO A 130 -16.98 -4.00 8.71
CA PRO A 130 -17.91 -5.01 9.19
C PRO A 130 -18.28 -4.72 10.66
N VAL A 131 -19.58 -4.72 10.94
CA VAL A 131 -20.14 -4.46 12.28
C VAL A 131 -20.83 -5.70 12.86
N TRP A 132 -21.40 -6.54 12.00
CA TRP A 132 -22.22 -7.69 12.39
C TRP A 132 -21.68 -8.97 11.76
N ALA A 133 -21.56 -10.03 12.56
CA ALA A 133 -21.20 -11.36 12.07
C ALA A 133 -22.42 -12.06 11.44
N GLU A 134 -22.20 -12.89 10.43
CA GLU A 134 -23.27 -13.67 9.77
C GLU A 134 -24.05 -14.57 10.73
N THR A 135 -23.41 -15.04 11.79
CA THR A 135 -24.00 -15.89 12.84
C THR A 135 -24.82 -15.11 13.88
N GLY A 136 -24.95 -13.79 13.73
CA GLY A 136 -25.48 -12.89 14.74
C GLY A 136 -24.44 -12.54 15.81
N GLY A 137 -24.40 -11.26 16.22
CA GLY A 137 -23.43 -10.72 17.19
C GLY A 137 -22.43 -9.74 16.57
N LEU A 138 -21.63 -9.09 17.43
CA LEU A 138 -20.59 -8.14 17.00
C LEU A 138 -19.39 -8.88 16.40
N ASP A 139 -18.98 -8.50 15.19
CA ASP A 139 -17.81 -9.09 14.53
C ASP A 139 -16.51 -8.39 14.95
N PHE A 140 -15.91 -8.85 16.05
CA PHE A 140 -14.64 -8.32 16.53
C PHE A 140 -13.45 -8.68 15.63
N GLU A 141 -13.48 -9.85 14.96
CA GLU A 141 -12.37 -10.33 14.13
C GLU A 141 -12.35 -9.60 12.78
N GLY A 142 -13.48 -9.56 12.07
CA GLY A 142 -13.60 -8.80 10.82
C GLY A 142 -13.33 -7.32 11.04
N ARG A 143 -13.84 -6.73 12.13
CA ARG A 143 -13.56 -5.33 12.46
C ARG A 143 -12.07 -5.09 12.68
N SER A 144 -11.38 -5.98 13.39
CA SER A 144 -9.94 -5.83 13.66
C SER A 144 -9.11 -5.97 12.36
N ARG A 145 -9.47 -6.89 11.47
CA ARG A 145 -8.86 -7.03 10.14
C ARG A 145 -9.05 -5.77 9.30
N TRP A 146 -10.27 -5.26 9.25
CA TRP A 146 -10.60 -4.05 8.52
C TRP A 146 -9.86 -2.83 9.08
N GLU A 147 -9.85 -2.66 10.40
CA GLU A 147 -9.14 -1.56 11.06
C GLU A 147 -7.63 -1.60 10.78
N ALA A 148 -7.01 -2.79 10.81
CA ALA A 148 -5.59 -2.92 10.51
C ALA A 148 -5.27 -2.61 9.04
N TRP A 149 -6.10 -3.08 8.10
CA TRP A 149 -5.93 -2.74 6.68
C TRP A 149 -6.19 -1.26 6.39
N ASN A 150 -7.19 -0.67 7.04
CA ASN A 150 -7.47 0.76 6.89
C ASN A 150 -6.34 1.64 7.49
N LYS A 151 -5.67 1.19 8.56
CA LYS A 151 -4.50 1.89 9.13
C LYS A 151 -3.30 1.95 8.19
N THR A 152 -3.18 0.99 7.25
CA THR A 152 -2.09 0.94 6.28
C THR A 152 -2.39 1.69 4.98
N LYS A 153 -3.55 2.36 4.88
CA LYS A 153 -3.98 3.08 3.69
C LYS A 153 -2.98 4.16 3.26
N GLY A 154 -2.70 4.20 1.96
CA GLY A 154 -1.77 5.13 1.34
C GLY A 154 -0.29 4.72 1.46
N MET A 155 0.01 3.55 2.01
CA MET A 155 1.35 2.97 2.04
C MET A 155 1.65 2.25 0.72
N SER A 156 2.87 2.37 0.20
CA SER A 156 3.26 1.64 -1.01
C SER A 156 3.43 0.15 -0.73
N SER A 157 3.21 -0.69 -1.75
CA SER A 157 3.36 -2.15 -1.63
C SER A 157 4.74 -2.55 -1.11
N GLU A 158 5.82 -1.91 -1.58
CA GLU A 158 7.18 -2.19 -1.12
C GLU A 158 7.38 -1.89 0.37
N VAL A 159 6.83 -0.78 0.86
CA VAL A 159 6.92 -0.39 2.28
C VAL A 159 6.07 -1.33 3.13
N ALA A 160 4.89 -1.71 2.65
CA ALA A 160 4.02 -2.67 3.32
C ALA A 160 4.72 -4.04 3.49
N LYS A 161 5.37 -4.56 2.44
CA LYS A 161 6.17 -5.80 2.53
C LYS A 161 7.32 -5.68 3.53
N LYS A 162 8.07 -4.58 3.51
CA LYS A 162 9.15 -4.32 4.49
C LYS A 162 8.65 -4.33 5.92
N LYS A 163 7.52 -3.65 6.18
CA LYS A 163 6.92 -3.59 7.52
C LYS A 163 6.37 -4.95 7.94
N PHE A 164 5.75 -5.70 7.03
CA PHE A 164 5.27 -7.05 7.30
C PHE A 164 6.41 -7.97 7.78
N VAL A 165 7.52 -8.01 7.05
CA VAL A 165 8.69 -8.82 7.41
C VAL A 165 9.27 -8.36 8.75
N SER A 166 9.39 -7.05 8.97
CA SER A 166 9.86 -6.50 10.23
C SER A 166 9.00 -6.90 11.43
N VAL A 167 7.68 -6.75 11.32
CA VAL A 167 6.74 -7.07 12.40
C VAL A 167 6.77 -8.57 12.70
N TYR A 168 6.86 -9.42 11.67
CA TYR A 168 6.93 -10.87 11.85
C TYR A 168 8.12 -11.31 12.71
N PHE A 169 9.30 -10.71 12.49
CA PHE A 169 10.50 -11.02 13.26
C PHE A 169 10.57 -10.30 14.61
N GLN A 170 10.02 -9.09 14.71
CA GLN A 170 10.04 -8.30 15.94
C GLN A 170 8.95 -8.70 16.94
N MET A 171 7.84 -9.30 16.48
CA MET A 171 6.77 -9.68 17.39
C MET A 171 7.23 -10.74 18.40
N ASP A 172 6.75 -10.61 19.64
CA ASP A 172 7.01 -11.59 20.69
C ASP A 172 6.20 -12.88 20.41
N ALA A 173 6.89 -13.97 20.04
CA ALA A 173 6.24 -15.26 19.84
C ALA A 173 5.57 -15.79 21.10
N LYS A 174 6.15 -15.58 22.28
CA LYS A 174 5.60 -16.17 23.51
C LYS A 174 4.28 -15.50 23.89
N ALA A 175 4.14 -14.21 23.60
CA ALA A 175 2.90 -13.48 23.82
C ALA A 175 1.82 -13.82 22.77
N ASN A 176 2.23 -14.06 21.52
CA ASN A 176 1.30 -14.13 20.40
C ASN A 176 1.01 -15.56 19.87
N LEU A 177 1.87 -16.54 20.13
CA LEU A 177 1.77 -17.91 19.59
C LEU A 177 1.73 -18.97 20.70
N TYR A 178 0.99 -20.06 20.47
CA TYR A 178 0.98 -21.23 21.36
C TYR A 178 2.30 -22.00 21.27
N ASN A 179 2.87 -22.12 20.08
CA ASN A 179 4.21 -22.64 19.82
C ASN A 179 4.93 -21.78 18.77
N ASP A 180 6.24 -21.60 18.93
CA ASP A 180 7.04 -20.82 17.98
C ASP A 180 7.50 -21.70 16.81
N ASN A 181 6.62 -21.83 15.81
CA ASN A 181 6.90 -22.52 14.54
C ASN A 181 7.24 -21.53 13.42
N ARG A 182 7.71 -20.32 13.77
CA ARG A 182 8.04 -19.29 12.79
C ARG A 182 9.29 -19.63 12.00
N ILE A 183 9.38 -19.05 10.80
CA ILE A 183 10.63 -19.00 10.05
C ILE A 183 11.58 -18.10 10.85
N LYS A 184 12.77 -18.63 11.15
CA LYS A 184 13.81 -17.89 11.87
C LYS A 184 14.68 -17.10 10.87
N GLU A 185 15.20 -15.97 11.34
CA GLU A 185 16.10 -15.09 10.57
C GLU A 185 17.32 -15.88 10.06
#